data_AF-A0A6J4RQF7-F1
#
_entry.id   AF-A0A6J4RQF7-F1
#
_cell.length_a   1.000
_cell.length_b   1.000
_cell.length_c   1.000
_cell.angle_alpha   90.00
_cell.angle_beta   90.00
_cell.angle_gamma   90.00
#
_symmetry.space_group_name_H-M   'P 1'
#
loop_
_entity.id
_entity.type
_entity.pdbx_description
1 polymer ?
#
loop_
_entity_poly.entity_id
_entity_poly.type
_entity_poly.pdbx_seq_one_letter_code
_entity_poly.pdbx_strand_id
1 'polypeptide(L)' 'MQACPADSVTLRGTIRAEDVVGPAGQGIAAGEIGELRRAMNAGVTYVNVHSATFPTGEIRGQVYKRR' A
#
# COMPACT_ATOMS: atom_id res chain seq x y z
N MET A 1 1.92 8.47 -11.90
CA MET A 1 1.07 7.28 -11.67
C MET A 1 1.47 6.25 -12.72
N GLN A 2 1.96 5.08 -12.32
CA GLN A 2 2.32 4.01 -13.27
C GLN A 2 1.03 3.46 -13.90
N ALA A 3 0.97 3.40 -15.23
CA ALA A 3 -0.15 2.76 -15.92
C ALA A 3 -0.17 1.25 -15.58
N CYS A 4 -1.37 0.69 -15.45
CA CYS A 4 -1.53 -0.74 -15.20
C CYS A 4 -0.94 -1.53 -16.38
N PRO A 5 0.05 -2.41 -16.17
CA PRO A 5 0.66 -3.18 -17.25
C PRO A 5 -0.35 -4.11 -17.93
N ALA A 6 -0.26 -4.26 -19.26
CA ALA A 6 -1.13 -5.16 -20.03
C ALA A 6 -0.84 -6.64 -19.76
N ASP A 7 0.41 -6.97 -19.45
CA ASP A 7 0.87 -8.32 -19.14
C ASP A 7 1.05 -8.52 -17.63
N SER A 8 1.03 -9.79 -17.22
CA SER A 8 1.35 -10.18 -15.84
C SER A 8 2.82 -9.90 -15.53
N VAL A 9 3.08 -8.80 -14.82
CA VAL A 9 4.42 -8.38 -14.42
C VAL A 9 4.52 -8.19 -12.92
N THR A 10 5.72 -8.34 -12.39
CA THR A 10 6.02 -7.95 -11.01
C THR A 10 6.45 -6.49 -10.97
N LEU A 11 5.67 -5.66 -10.29
CA LEU A 11 6.08 -4.28 -9.98
C LEU A 11 6.95 -4.25 -8.72
N ARG A 12 8.01 -3.46 -8.76
CA ARG A 12 8.91 -3.21 -7.62
C ARG A 12 9.08 -1.72 -7.43
N GLY A 13 9.12 -1.31 -6.18
CA GLY A 13 9.33 0.08 -5.78
C GLY A 13 9.74 0.17 -4.33
N THR A 14 10.14 1.37 -3.90
CA THR A 14 10.49 1.69 -2.53
C THR A 14 9.50 2.70 -2.02
N ILE A 15 8.83 2.39 -0.91
CA ILE A 15 7.99 3.32 -0.17
C ILE A 15 8.88 4.01 0.87
N ARG A 16 8.89 5.33 0.86
CA ARG A 16 9.62 6.19 1.78
C ARG A 16 8.67 6.86 2.77
N ALA A 17 9.22 7.62 3.72
CA ALA A 17 8.41 8.31 4.71
C ALA A 17 7.44 9.31 4.08
N GLU A 18 7.89 10.04 3.05
CA GLU A 18 7.07 10.99 2.31
C GLU A 18 5.85 10.35 1.60
N ASP A 19 5.89 9.05 1.33
CA ASP A 19 4.80 8.32 0.69
C ASP A 19 3.69 7.93 1.69
N VAL A 20 3.94 8.06 2.99
CA VAL A 20 2.93 7.84 4.05
C VAL A 20 2.19 9.15 4.26
N VAL A 21 1.01 9.27 3.64
CA VAL A 21 0.24 10.53 3.62
C VAL A 21 -1.03 10.52 4.48
N GLY A 22 -1.41 9.37 5.05
CA GLY A 22 -2.65 9.19 5.82
C GLY A 22 -3.65 8.23 5.15
N PRO A 23 -4.96 8.31 5.45
CA PRO A 23 -5.68 9.44 6.04
C PRO A 23 -5.54 9.56 7.57
N ALA A 24 -5.71 10.78 8.07
CA ALA A 24 -5.71 11.06 9.51
C ALA A 24 -6.80 10.25 10.23
N GLY A 25 -6.54 9.87 11.49
CA GLY A 25 -7.47 9.09 12.31
C GLY A 25 -7.37 7.57 12.14
N GLN A 26 -6.45 7.05 11.33
CA GLN A 26 -6.16 5.61 11.21
C GLN A 26 -5.03 5.13 12.14
N GLY A 27 -4.57 5.98 13.07
CA GLY A 27 -3.49 5.66 14.01
C GLY A 27 -2.08 5.70 13.41
N ILE A 28 -1.93 6.08 12.13
CA ILE A 28 -0.65 6.30 11.45
C ILE A 28 -0.66 7.71 10.87
N ALA A 29 0.19 8.59 11.39
CA ALA A 29 0.31 9.96 10.88
C ALA A 29 1.18 10.01 9.62
N ALA A 30 1.08 11.12 8.88
CA ALA A 30 1.91 11.33 7.70
C ALA A 30 3.40 11.32 8.07
N GLY A 31 4.23 10.65 7.28
CA GLY A 31 5.66 10.48 7.55
C GLY A 31 6.02 9.29 8.46
N GLU A 32 5.07 8.65 9.13
CA GLU A 32 5.35 7.60 10.14
C GLU A 32 5.60 6.20 9.52
N ILE A 33 6.60 6.09 8.64
CA ILE A 33 6.97 4.81 7.98
C ILE A 33 7.27 3.67 8.96
N GLY A 34 7.78 4.00 10.16
CA GLY A 34 8.06 3.04 11.21
C GLY A 34 6.79 2.38 11.76
N GLU A 35 5.72 3.16 11.95
CA GLU A 35 4.42 2.65 12.41
C GLU A 35 3.75 1.83 11.31
N LEU A 36 3.79 2.30 10.05
CA LEU A 36 3.31 1.51 8.91
C LEU A 36 4.02 0.15 8.83
N ARG A 37 5.35 0.10 9.02
CA ARG A 37 6.09 -1.17 9.03
C ARG A 37 5.67 -2.08 10.17
N ARG A 38 5.40 -1.55 11.37
CA ARG A 38 4.88 -2.32 12.51
C ARG A 38 3.50 -2.92 12.19
N ALA A 39 2.60 -2.12 11.64
CA ALA A 39 1.26 -2.56 11.24
C ALA A 39 1.32 -3.67 10.16
N MET A 40 2.18 -3.53 9.15
CA MET A 40 2.40 -4.57 8.13
C MET A 40 2.91 -5.88 8.74
N ASN A 41 3.87 -5.79 9.67
CA ASN A 41 4.42 -6.97 10.34
C ASN A 41 3.40 -7.64 11.28
N ALA A 42 2.49 -6.87 11.86
CA ALA A 42 1.38 -7.37 12.67
C ALA A 42 0.26 -8.00 11.82
N GLY A 43 0.31 -7.85 10.49
CA GLY A 43 -0.68 -8.42 9.57
C GLY A 43 -2.04 -7.72 9.65
N VAL A 44 -2.09 -6.45 10.09
CA VAL A 44 -3.32 -5.66 10.20
C VAL A 44 -3.50 -4.66 9.05
N THR A 45 -2.70 -4.79 8.00
CA THR A 45 -2.77 -3.95 6.80
C THR A 45 -3.16 -4.76 5.56
N TYR A 46 -3.80 -4.08 4.61
CA TYR A 46 -4.06 -4.61 3.28
C TYR A 46 -3.60 -3.60 2.23
N VAL A 47 -3.32 -4.08 1.02
CA VAL A 47 -3.04 -3.24 -0.14
C VAL A 47 -4.31 -3.12 -0.96
N ASN A 48 -4.58 -1.90 -1.43
CA ASN A 48 -5.60 -1.62 -2.43
C ASN A 48 -4.91 -1.04 -3.68
N VAL A 49 -5.09 -1.68 -4.83
CA VAL A 49 -4.56 -1.24 -6.12
C VAL A 49 -5.68 -0.56 -6.89
N HIS A 50 -5.41 0.62 -7.42
CA HIS A 50 -6.37 1.43 -8.18
C HIS A 50 -5.91 1.54 -9.64
N SER A 51 -6.86 1.58 -10.56
CA SER A 51 -6.62 1.91 -11.97
C SER A 51 -7.57 3.01 -12.42
N ALA A 52 -7.36 3.52 -13.64
CA ALA A 52 -8.27 4.49 -14.25
C ALA A 52 -9.70 3.93 -14.41
N THR A 53 -9.83 2.64 -14.71
CA THR A 53 -11.13 1.97 -14.87
C THR A 53 -11.80 1.70 -13.52
N PHE A 54 -11.02 1.38 -12.48
CA PHE A 54 -11.52 1.08 -11.14
C PHE A 54 -10.90 2.00 -10.07
N PRO A 55 -11.33 3.27 -10.00
CA PRO A 55 -10.71 4.28 -9.13
C PRO A 55 -10.97 4.04 -7.64
N THR A 56 -11.95 3.22 -7.26
CA THR A 56 -12.23 2.87 -5.86
C THR A 56 -11.45 1.62 -5.39
N GLY A 57 -10.80 0.92 -6.31
CA GLY A 57 -9.98 -0.27 -6.06
C GLY A 57 -10.30 -1.40 -7.01
N GLU A 58 -9.33 -1.81 -7.80
CA GLU A 58 -9.38 -2.96 -8.70
C GLU A 58 -9.05 -4.26 -7.96
N ILE A 59 -8.00 -4.26 -7.13
CA ILE A 59 -7.50 -5.43 -6.40
C ILE A 59 -7.26 -5.07 -4.95
N ARG A 60 -7.72 -5.93 -4.03
CA ARG A 60 -7.43 -5.82 -2.59
C ARG A 60 -6.81 -7.11 -2.09
N GLY A 61 -5.79 -7.01 -1.25
CA GLY A 61 -5.12 -8.18 -0.69
C GLY A 61 -4.48 -7.89 0.66
N GLN A 62 -4.59 -8.82 1.59
CA GLN A 62 -3.99 -8.70 2.92
C GLN A 62 -2.46 -8.79 2.83
N VAL A 63 -1.76 -7.94 3.58
CA VAL A 63 -0.30 -8.02 3.71
C VAL A 63 0.04 -8.96 4.86
N TYR A 64 0.76 -10.02 4.54
CA TYR A 64 1.32 -10.93 5.53
C TYR A 64 2.83 -10.81 5.54
N LYS A 65 3.41 -10.93 6.73
CA LYS A 65 4.84 -11.18 6.85
C LYS A 65 5.14 -12.51 6.14
N ARG A 66 6.00 -12.49 5.12
CA ARG A 66 6.54 -13.73 4.54
C ARG A 66 7.22 -14.51 5.65
N ARG A 67 6.78 -15.76 5.85
CA ARG A 67 7.48 -16.72 6.71
C ARG A 67 8.78 -17.16 6.05
#